data_AF-J2IJW0-F1
#
_entry.id   AF-J2IJW0-F1
#
_cell.length_a   1.000
_cell.length_b   1.000
_cell.length_c   1.000
_cell.angle_alpha   90.00
_cell.angle_beta   90.00
_cell.angle_gamma   90.00
#
_symmetry.space_group_name_H-M   'P 1'
#
loop_
_entity.id
_entity.type
_entity.pdbx_description
1 polymer ?
#
loop_
_entity_poly.entity_id
_entity_poly.type
_entity_poly.pdbx_seq_one_letter_code
_entity_poly.pdbx_strand_id
1 'polypeptide(L)'
;MKESPLTSRRYLLRLAGASALALMASRSFATTRKGGLRGAIDAVQYKTTPSAADRQSVSLQKMIDQAAVQNVPVFLPPGTYKVSNLVLPENTRITGVPGASRIVYTGDGHLLSAENVKRVELSNIVIDGQNRWLGDYAGALLQFTGVDEVMIDNCQISGSRKHAVQLERCGGRIERSRISGAGHSGIYAVESDALSITGNEAFDCGNGGILVHRWKKATDNSVVNGNRIYRIRANDGGTGQNGNGINIFRADNVMVANNHISDCAFTAIRANSASDIQITGNQCQRSGETAIYVEFEFEGAIVSNNMVDGAANGISIANFDQGGRLASVTGNVVRNLTLKGPYEHEVGFGIGIAAEADTLVSGNIIEGAPRWGMQLGWGPYLRNLVVTGNVIRKAPIGCAVSVAKGAGTAVITDNVFQETPGGAVLGFEWDKKVSGELAATGSSRFAQLTVERNRIS
;
A
#
# COMPACT_ATOMS: atom_id res chain seq x y z
N MET A 1 -39.25 -21.11 55.18
CA MET A 1 -39.04 -19.71 55.59
C MET A 1 -37.57 -19.38 55.32
N LYS A 2 -37.20 -18.61 54.29
CA LYS A 2 -37.99 -17.78 53.35
C LYS A 2 -37.92 -18.28 51.89
N GLU A 3 -39.07 -18.20 51.23
CA GLU A 3 -39.37 -17.90 49.81
C GLU A 3 -38.44 -18.34 48.64
N SER A 4 -39.00 -19.28 47.86
CA SER A 4 -39.33 -19.14 46.42
C SER A 4 -38.27 -19.27 45.30
N PRO A 5 -38.38 -20.30 44.43
CA PRO A 5 -37.71 -20.37 43.12
C PRO A 5 -38.55 -19.68 42.01
N LEU A 6 -38.06 -19.60 40.76
CA LEU A 6 -38.89 -19.61 39.51
C LEU A 6 -38.02 -19.67 38.21
N THR A 7 -38.16 -20.79 37.48
CA THR A 7 -38.44 -20.92 36.03
C THR A 7 -37.92 -19.87 35.01
N SER A 8 -37.12 -20.27 34.00
CA SER A 8 -37.48 -20.97 32.75
C SER A 8 -37.90 -20.08 31.55
N ARG A 9 -36.92 -19.80 30.68
CA ARG A 9 -36.90 -19.83 29.18
C ARG A 9 -38.12 -19.43 28.30
N ARG A 10 -39.20 -18.83 28.81
CA ARG A 10 -40.41 -18.50 28.01
C ARG A 10 -40.74 -17.00 27.85
N TYR A 11 -39.84 -16.10 28.22
CA TYR A 11 -40.11 -14.65 28.24
C TYR A 11 -39.45 -13.77 27.15
N LEU A 12 -38.68 -14.34 26.22
CA LEU A 12 -37.96 -13.57 25.18
C LEU A 12 -38.68 -13.51 23.80
N LEU A 13 -39.96 -13.87 23.73
CA LEU A 13 -40.73 -13.96 22.48
C LEU A 13 -42.14 -13.32 22.58
N ARG A 14 -42.22 -12.13 23.20
CA ARG A 14 -43.42 -11.27 23.19
C ARG A 14 -43.04 -9.77 23.21
N LEU A 15 -42.62 -9.25 22.07
CA LEU A 15 -42.59 -7.80 21.78
C LEU A 15 -42.65 -7.59 20.26
N ALA A 16 -43.82 -7.88 19.69
CA ALA A 16 -44.17 -7.59 18.31
C ALA A 16 -45.54 -6.90 18.27
N GLY A 17 -45.60 -5.73 17.63
CA GLY A 17 -46.83 -5.00 17.33
C GLY A 17 -47.27 -3.96 18.38
N ALA A 18 -47.04 -2.67 18.07
CA ALA A 18 -48.10 -1.70 17.73
C ALA A 18 -47.59 -0.26 17.80
N SER A 19 -47.35 0.36 16.64
CA SER A 19 -47.28 1.84 16.49
C SER A 19 -47.55 2.18 15.02
N ALA A 20 -48.84 2.14 14.64
CA ALA A 20 -49.30 2.61 13.34
C ALA A 20 -49.97 3.97 13.54
N LEU A 21 -49.36 5.03 13.01
CA LEU A 21 -49.97 6.34 12.84
C LEU A 21 -49.52 6.90 11.49
N ALA A 22 -50.49 7.36 10.71
CA ALA A 22 -50.32 7.58 9.28
C ALA A 22 -49.72 8.95 8.95
N LEU A 23 -48.85 8.98 7.94
CA LEU A 23 -48.66 10.14 7.08
C LEU A 23 -48.73 9.68 5.63
N MET A 24 -49.86 9.98 4.97
CA MET A 24 -49.95 9.88 3.52
C MET A 24 -49.07 10.96 2.90
N ALA A 25 -48.06 10.54 2.14
CA ALA A 25 -47.30 11.42 1.25
C ALA A 25 -47.61 11.05 -0.20
N SER A 26 -48.24 11.98 -0.92
CA SER A 26 -48.63 11.83 -2.32
C SER A 26 -47.41 11.55 -3.20
N ARG A 27 -47.42 10.45 -3.97
CA ARG A 27 -46.44 10.20 -5.04
C ARG A 27 -46.74 11.08 -6.25
N SER A 28 -46.43 12.37 -6.15
CA SER A 28 -46.33 13.24 -7.32
C SER A 28 -45.14 12.80 -8.17
N PHE A 29 -45.40 12.28 -9.37
CA PHE A 29 -44.39 12.20 -10.42
C PHE A 29 -44.02 13.63 -10.83
N ALA A 30 -43.05 14.22 -10.13
CA ALA A 30 -42.41 15.44 -10.57
C ALA A 30 -41.62 15.12 -11.85
N THR A 31 -42.09 15.64 -12.97
CA THR A 31 -41.29 15.69 -14.20
C THR A 31 -39.97 16.38 -13.88
N THR A 32 -38.85 15.75 -14.22
CA THR A 32 -37.52 16.31 -14.01
C THR A 32 -37.30 17.49 -14.96
N ARG A 33 -37.81 18.66 -14.57
CA ARG A 33 -37.36 19.94 -15.11
C ARG A 33 -35.84 19.98 -14.96
N LYS A 34 -35.16 20.42 -16.02
CA LYS A 34 -33.70 20.62 -16.07
C LYS A 34 -33.25 21.56 -14.94
N GLY A 35 -32.94 21.01 -13.78
CA GLY A 35 -32.22 21.68 -12.71
C GLY A 35 -30.76 21.80 -13.12
N GLY A 36 -30.45 22.77 -13.98
CA GLY A 36 -29.07 23.08 -14.32
C GLY A 36 -28.29 23.41 -13.05
N LEU A 37 -27.09 22.85 -12.92
CA LEU A 37 -26.12 23.18 -11.88
C LEU A 37 -25.88 24.69 -11.91
N ARG A 38 -26.53 25.44 -11.00
CA ARG A 38 -26.50 26.91 -11.01
C ARG A 38 -25.07 27.40 -10.79
N GLY A 39 -24.41 27.84 -11.87
CA GLY A 39 -23.07 28.40 -11.86
C GLY A 39 -21.99 27.56 -12.54
N ALA A 40 -22.22 26.27 -12.82
CA ALA A 40 -21.24 25.46 -13.55
C ALA A 40 -21.19 25.84 -15.04
N ILE A 41 -20.00 25.85 -15.65
CA ILE A 41 -19.88 26.00 -17.10
C ILE A 41 -20.11 24.62 -17.74
N ASP A 42 -21.20 24.51 -18.50
CA ASP A 42 -21.66 23.25 -19.10
C ASP A 42 -21.07 23.05 -20.51
N ALA A 43 -20.32 21.96 -20.71
CA ALA A 43 -19.77 21.58 -22.01
C ALA A 43 -20.81 21.00 -23.01
N VAL A 44 -22.08 21.38 -22.95
CA VAL A 44 -23.11 21.03 -23.96
C VAL A 44 -22.75 21.52 -25.37
N GLN A 45 -22.14 22.71 -25.52
CA GLN A 45 -21.70 23.23 -26.82
C GLN A 45 -20.62 22.36 -27.50
N TYR A 46 -19.97 21.47 -26.75
CA TYR A 46 -18.93 20.56 -27.24
C TYR A 46 -19.45 19.32 -27.96
N LYS A 47 -20.73 18.98 -27.81
CA LYS A 47 -21.30 17.76 -28.40
C LYS A 47 -21.55 17.86 -29.92
N THR A 48 -21.48 19.07 -30.47
CA THR A 48 -21.97 19.38 -31.81
C THR A 48 -20.83 19.74 -32.76
N THR A 49 -20.28 18.69 -33.40
CA THR A 49 -19.57 18.61 -34.71
C THR A 49 -18.23 17.85 -34.63
N PRO A 50 -17.88 17.02 -35.65
CA PRO A 50 -16.54 16.48 -35.79
C PRO A 50 -15.53 17.59 -36.10
N SER A 51 -14.85 18.09 -35.07
CA SER A 51 -13.74 19.02 -35.17
C SER A 51 -12.40 18.29 -35.00
N ALA A 52 -11.33 18.84 -35.59
CA ALA A 52 -9.97 18.32 -35.39
C ALA A 52 -9.57 18.37 -33.90
N ALA A 53 -8.78 17.40 -33.45
CA ALA A 53 -8.39 17.23 -32.04
C ALA A 53 -7.84 18.52 -31.42
N ASP A 54 -6.98 19.25 -32.14
CA ASP A 54 -6.39 20.52 -31.67
C ASP A 54 -7.45 21.57 -31.32
N ARG A 55 -8.56 21.63 -32.09
CA ARG A 55 -9.67 22.54 -31.78
C ARG A 55 -10.42 22.10 -30.52
N GLN A 56 -10.48 20.79 -30.26
CA GLN A 56 -11.07 20.23 -29.04
C GLN A 56 -10.18 20.47 -27.82
N SER A 57 -8.86 20.43 -27.95
CA SER A 57 -7.95 20.84 -26.87
C SER A 57 -8.10 22.35 -26.58
N VAL A 58 -7.99 23.19 -27.61
CA VAL A 58 -8.03 24.67 -27.47
C VAL A 58 -9.32 25.18 -26.86
N SER A 59 -10.49 24.66 -27.26
CA SER A 59 -11.76 25.17 -26.71
C SER A 59 -12.15 24.55 -25.36
N LEU A 60 -11.54 23.44 -24.93
CA LEU A 60 -11.71 22.90 -23.58
C LEU A 60 -10.78 23.62 -22.62
N GLN A 61 -9.55 23.94 -23.06
CA GLN A 61 -8.63 24.81 -22.34
C GLN A 61 -9.29 26.15 -22.00
N LYS A 62 -9.85 26.85 -23.00
CA LYS A 62 -10.58 28.12 -22.76
C LYS A 62 -11.74 28.00 -21.76
N MET A 63 -12.40 26.85 -21.70
CA MET A 63 -13.48 26.60 -20.73
C MET A 63 -12.93 26.40 -19.32
N ILE A 64 -11.82 25.69 -19.19
CA ILE A 64 -11.09 25.52 -17.93
C ILE A 64 -10.58 26.88 -17.44
N ASP A 65 -9.93 27.67 -18.31
CA ASP A 65 -9.43 29.01 -17.99
C ASP A 65 -10.55 29.92 -17.48
N GLN A 66 -11.68 29.96 -18.19
CA GLN A 66 -12.83 30.78 -17.81
C GLN A 66 -13.45 30.31 -16.47
N ALA A 67 -13.60 29.00 -16.28
CA ALA A 67 -14.17 28.42 -15.07
C ALA A 67 -13.28 28.69 -13.84
N ALA A 68 -11.96 28.57 -13.99
CA ALA A 68 -10.97 28.87 -12.96
C ALA A 68 -11.01 30.35 -12.54
N VAL A 69 -11.01 31.29 -13.51
CA VAL A 69 -11.14 32.73 -13.24
C VAL A 69 -12.48 33.07 -12.56
N GLN A 70 -13.56 32.39 -12.94
CA GLN A 70 -14.88 32.56 -12.31
C GLN A 70 -15.03 31.77 -10.98
N ASN A 71 -14.03 30.97 -10.60
CA ASN A 71 -14.04 30.07 -9.44
C ASN A 71 -15.26 29.12 -9.40
N VAL A 72 -15.68 28.63 -10.57
CA VAL A 72 -16.80 27.68 -10.77
C VAL A 72 -16.29 26.38 -11.39
N PRO A 73 -17.01 25.25 -11.26
CA PRO A 73 -16.60 24.01 -11.91
C PRO A 73 -16.93 23.99 -13.41
N VAL A 74 -16.06 23.36 -14.18
CA VAL A 74 -16.38 22.82 -15.51
C VAL A 74 -17.20 21.55 -15.32
N PHE A 75 -18.42 21.53 -15.84
CA PHE A 75 -19.22 20.32 -15.92
C PHE A 75 -19.07 19.69 -17.30
N LEU A 76 -18.69 18.41 -17.33
CA LEU A 76 -18.62 17.58 -18.53
C LEU A 76 -19.84 16.65 -18.60
N PRO A 77 -20.85 16.93 -19.44
CA PRO A 77 -21.92 15.99 -19.73
C PRO A 77 -21.42 14.62 -20.26
N PRO A 78 -22.27 13.58 -20.26
CA PRO A 78 -21.96 12.28 -20.87
C PRO A 78 -21.47 12.43 -22.32
N GLY A 79 -20.28 11.96 -22.63
CA GLY A 79 -19.62 12.18 -23.92
C GLY A 79 -18.13 11.83 -23.91
N THR A 80 -17.52 11.85 -25.09
CA THR A 80 -16.09 11.61 -25.29
C THR A 80 -15.41 12.88 -25.79
N TYR A 81 -14.49 13.40 -24.99
CA TYR A 81 -13.72 14.63 -25.21
C TYR A 81 -12.31 14.22 -25.62
N LYS A 82 -11.96 14.39 -26.90
CA LYS A 82 -10.66 13.95 -27.46
C LYS A 82 -9.67 15.11 -27.45
N VAL A 83 -8.73 15.10 -26.51
CA VAL A 83 -7.88 16.24 -26.19
C VAL A 83 -6.47 15.83 -25.77
N SER A 84 -5.55 16.78 -25.81
CA SER A 84 -4.15 16.68 -25.35
C SER A 84 -3.70 18.02 -24.80
N ASN A 85 -2.63 18.00 -24.00
CA ASN A 85 -1.87 19.18 -23.56
C ASN A 85 -2.72 20.25 -22.86
N LEU A 86 -3.61 19.83 -21.96
CA LEU A 86 -4.39 20.75 -21.13
C LEU A 86 -3.58 21.15 -19.90
N VAL A 87 -3.46 22.45 -19.67
CA VAL A 87 -2.83 23.05 -18.49
C VAL A 87 -3.95 23.46 -17.54
N LEU A 88 -3.87 23.05 -16.27
CA LEU A 88 -4.90 23.30 -15.27
C LEU A 88 -4.46 24.48 -14.37
N PRO A 89 -4.99 25.71 -14.57
CA PRO A 89 -4.70 26.85 -13.72
C PRO A 89 -5.26 26.69 -12.30
N GLU A 90 -4.83 27.58 -11.38
CA GLU A 90 -5.33 27.60 -10.00
C GLU A 90 -6.86 27.66 -9.95
N ASN A 91 -7.47 26.90 -9.03
CA ASN A 91 -8.91 26.76 -8.86
C ASN A 91 -9.63 26.02 -9.99
N THR A 92 -8.91 25.30 -10.86
CA THR A 92 -9.51 24.32 -11.78
C THR A 92 -10.32 23.29 -11.01
N ARG A 93 -11.59 23.12 -11.39
CA ARG A 93 -12.44 22.02 -10.92
C ARG A 93 -13.18 21.43 -12.11
N ILE A 94 -12.89 20.17 -12.46
CA ILE A 94 -13.51 19.45 -13.56
C ILE A 94 -14.32 18.30 -12.97
N THR A 95 -15.62 18.28 -13.25
CA THR A 95 -16.51 17.21 -12.79
C THR A 95 -17.39 16.68 -13.91
N GLY A 96 -17.70 15.38 -13.89
CA GLY A 96 -18.47 14.70 -14.93
C GLY A 96 -19.58 13.79 -14.41
N VAL A 97 -20.10 12.95 -15.29
CA VAL A 97 -21.01 11.86 -14.95
C VAL A 97 -20.20 10.55 -14.90
N PRO A 98 -20.17 9.83 -13.76
CA PRO A 98 -19.32 8.66 -13.58
C PRO A 98 -19.47 7.63 -14.70
N GLY A 99 -18.34 7.21 -15.27
CA GLY A 99 -18.28 6.24 -16.39
C GLY A 99 -18.74 6.78 -17.76
N ALA A 100 -19.49 7.88 -17.80
CA ALA A 100 -20.12 8.41 -19.01
C ALA A 100 -19.42 9.65 -19.59
N SER A 101 -18.73 10.44 -18.76
CA SER A 101 -17.90 11.57 -19.19
C SER A 101 -16.45 11.12 -19.33
N ARG A 102 -15.95 11.04 -20.57
CA ARG A 102 -14.64 10.47 -20.91
C ARG A 102 -13.71 11.51 -21.53
N ILE A 103 -12.60 11.81 -20.87
CA ILE A 103 -11.46 12.53 -21.46
C ILE A 103 -10.53 11.48 -22.07
N VAL A 104 -10.29 11.57 -23.38
CA VAL A 104 -9.49 10.60 -24.15
C VAL A 104 -8.29 11.33 -24.75
N TYR A 105 -7.09 10.86 -24.40
CA TYR A 105 -5.83 11.44 -24.83
C TYR A 105 -5.62 11.25 -26.34
N THR A 106 -5.24 12.33 -27.03
CA THR A 106 -4.98 12.32 -28.47
C THR A 106 -3.50 12.20 -28.86
N GLY A 107 -2.56 12.15 -27.91
CA GLY A 107 -1.11 12.06 -28.21
C GLY A 107 -0.40 13.41 -28.13
N ASP A 108 0.85 13.44 -28.60
CA ASP A 108 1.66 14.65 -28.81
C ASP A 108 1.94 15.50 -27.55
N GLY A 109 2.26 14.83 -26.43
CA GLY A 109 2.78 15.49 -25.22
C GLY A 109 2.28 14.84 -23.93
N HIS A 110 1.38 15.51 -23.22
CA HIS A 110 0.75 15.04 -21.98
C HIS A 110 -0.78 15.18 -22.11
N LEU A 111 -1.55 14.68 -21.15
CA LEU A 111 -3.01 14.95 -21.14
C LEU A 111 -3.36 16.14 -20.24
N LEU A 112 -3.10 16.02 -18.94
CA LEU A 112 -3.35 17.07 -17.95
C LEU A 112 -2.04 17.44 -17.25
N SER A 113 -1.73 18.72 -17.15
CA SER A 113 -0.63 19.25 -16.34
C SER A 113 -1.10 20.36 -15.39
N ALA A 114 -0.42 20.55 -14.26
CA ALA A 114 -0.57 21.73 -13.41
C ALA A 114 0.77 22.02 -12.72
N GLU A 115 1.14 23.30 -12.62
CA GLU A 115 2.41 23.71 -12.04
C GLU A 115 2.27 24.95 -11.14
N ASN A 116 2.75 24.88 -9.89
CA ASN A 116 2.81 25.99 -8.93
C ASN A 116 1.46 26.69 -8.69
N VAL A 117 0.41 25.89 -8.40
CA VAL A 117 -0.96 26.38 -8.16
C VAL A 117 -1.54 25.79 -6.88
N LYS A 118 -2.41 26.52 -6.17
CA LYS A 118 -2.93 26.05 -4.87
C LYS A 118 -3.87 24.84 -4.95
N ARG A 119 -4.68 24.73 -6.01
CA ARG A 119 -5.73 23.70 -6.08
C ARG A 119 -6.11 23.31 -7.50
N VAL A 120 -6.24 22.00 -7.71
CA VAL A 120 -6.75 21.37 -8.94
C VAL A 120 -7.63 20.19 -8.56
N GLU A 121 -8.92 20.18 -8.94
CA GLU A 121 -9.89 19.13 -8.60
C GLU A 121 -10.41 18.40 -9.84
N LEU A 122 -10.37 17.06 -9.81
CA LEU A 122 -10.89 16.15 -10.82
C LEU A 122 -11.87 15.17 -10.17
N SER A 123 -13.13 15.13 -10.61
CA SER A 123 -14.10 14.18 -10.07
C SER A 123 -15.03 13.55 -11.11
N ASN A 124 -15.45 12.30 -10.86
CA ASN A 124 -16.51 11.62 -11.62
C ASN A 124 -16.26 11.46 -13.13
N ILE A 125 -14.99 11.44 -13.55
CA ILE A 125 -14.57 11.36 -14.96
C ILE A 125 -13.75 10.11 -15.27
N VAL A 126 -13.86 9.63 -16.51
CA VAL A 126 -12.94 8.64 -17.08
C VAL A 126 -11.83 9.39 -17.81
N ILE A 127 -10.59 8.99 -17.57
CA ILE A 127 -9.38 9.50 -18.20
C ILE A 127 -8.66 8.32 -18.86
N ASP A 128 -8.50 8.40 -20.17
CA ASP A 128 -8.08 7.29 -21.03
C ASP A 128 -6.91 7.71 -21.91
N GLY A 129 -5.71 7.26 -21.54
CA GLY A 129 -4.45 7.53 -22.23
C GLY A 129 -4.28 6.77 -23.55
N GLN A 130 -5.19 5.84 -23.87
CA GLN A 130 -5.18 5.03 -25.11
C GLN A 130 -3.88 4.26 -25.38
N ASN A 131 -3.00 4.10 -24.38
CA ASN A 131 -1.62 3.63 -24.53
C ASN A 131 -0.84 4.40 -25.61
N ARG A 132 -1.15 5.69 -25.79
CA ARG A 132 -0.41 6.60 -26.70
C ARG A 132 0.93 7.00 -26.09
N TRP A 133 1.83 7.43 -26.97
CA TRP A 133 3.12 7.98 -26.55
C TRP A 133 2.94 9.30 -25.78
N LEU A 134 3.77 9.50 -24.77
CA LEU A 134 3.85 10.70 -23.93
C LEU A 134 5.20 11.36 -24.16
N GLY A 135 5.21 12.69 -24.16
CA GLY A 135 6.39 13.55 -24.26
C GLY A 135 7.52 13.07 -23.38
N ASP A 136 8.77 13.18 -23.83
CA ASP A 136 9.92 12.79 -23.01
C ASP A 136 9.95 13.55 -21.67
N TYR A 137 9.58 14.84 -21.72
CA TYR A 137 9.37 15.71 -20.56
C TYR A 137 8.19 15.32 -19.65
N ALA A 138 7.22 14.56 -20.16
CA ALA A 138 6.01 14.17 -19.44
C ALA A 138 6.24 12.83 -18.75
N GLY A 139 6.33 12.81 -17.42
CA GLY A 139 6.50 11.57 -16.65
C GLY A 139 5.21 10.76 -16.49
N ALA A 140 4.04 11.38 -16.70
CA ALA A 140 2.73 10.77 -16.49
C ALA A 140 1.67 11.24 -17.48
N LEU A 141 0.50 10.60 -17.43
CA LEU A 141 -0.70 11.06 -18.15
C LEU A 141 -1.32 12.29 -17.45
N LEU A 142 -1.37 12.27 -16.12
CA LEU A 142 -1.66 13.42 -15.26
C LEU A 142 -0.38 13.80 -14.50
N GLN A 143 0.12 15.01 -14.70
CA GLN A 143 1.38 15.48 -14.09
C GLN A 143 1.15 16.77 -13.29
N PHE A 144 1.28 16.70 -11.97
CA PHE A 144 1.10 17.83 -11.09
C PHE A 144 2.39 18.11 -10.31
N THR A 145 2.81 19.37 -10.30
CA THR A 145 4.07 19.82 -9.70
C THR A 145 3.83 21.08 -8.86
N GLY A 146 4.15 21.06 -7.57
CA GLY A 146 3.94 22.23 -6.70
C GLY A 146 2.45 22.57 -6.56
N VAL A 147 1.61 21.59 -6.21
CA VAL A 147 0.16 21.79 -6.04
C VAL A 147 -0.29 21.48 -4.62
N ASP A 148 -0.68 22.51 -3.87
CA ASP A 148 -1.00 22.38 -2.44
C ASP A 148 -2.17 21.39 -2.20
N GLU A 149 -3.24 21.45 -2.99
CA GLU A 149 -4.44 20.60 -2.84
C GLU A 149 -4.88 19.92 -4.17
N VAL A 150 -4.61 18.60 -4.29
CA VAL A 150 -5.19 17.69 -5.32
C VAL A 150 -5.74 16.44 -4.61
N MET A 151 -7.02 16.05 -4.58
CA MET A 151 -8.26 16.32 -5.31
C MET A 151 -8.46 15.50 -6.60
N ILE A 152 -8.29 14.17 -6.49
CA ILE A 152 -8.84 13.22 -7.46
C ILE A 152 -9.88 12.34 -6.75
N ASP A 153 -11.13 12.36 -7.19
CA ASP A 153 -12.22 11.56 -6.59
C ASP A 153 -13.07 10.81 -7.62
N ASN A 154 -13.33 9.53 -7.38
CA ASN A 154 -14.22 8.69 -8.20
C ASN A 154 -13.86 8.75 -9.70
N CYS A 155 -12.57 8.78 -9.99
CA CYS A 155 -12.03 8.85 -11.35
C CYS A 155 -11.58 7.46 -11.83
N GLN A 156 -11.70 7.21 -13.13
CA GLN A 156 -11.13 6.02 -13.76
C GLN A 156 -9.96 6.45 -14.63
N ILE A 157 -8.73 6.11 -14.28
CA ILE A 157 -7.51 6.52 -15.00
C ILE A 157 -6.87 5.27 -15.62
N SER A 158 -6.64 5.29 -16.93
CA SER A 158 -6.24 4.09 -17.66
C SER A 158 -5.29 4.37 -18.83
N GLY A 159 -4.45 3.38 -19.15
CA GLY A 159 -3.71 3.33 -20.42
C GLY A 159 -2.63 4.41 -20.59
N SER A 160 -1.89 4.73 -19.53
CA SER A 160 -0.70 5.58 -19.64
C SER A 160 0.51 4.73 -20.03
N ARG A 161 1.33 5.18 -21.00
CA ARG A 161 2.61 4.52 -21.28
C ARG A 161 3.69 4.74 -20.22
N LYS A 162 3.52 5.72 -19.32
CA LYS A 162 4.44 5.98 -18.21
C LYS A 162 3.71 5.81 -16.88
N HIS A 163 3.83 6.73 -15.93
CA HIS A 163 2.97 6.74 -14.74
C HIS A 163 1.53 7.16 -15.10
N ALA A 164 0.51 6.68 -14.39
CA ALA A 164 -0.85 7.20 -14.62
C ALA A 164 -1.02 8.58 -14.00
N VAL A 165 -0.63 8.72 -12.72
CA VAL A 165 -0.60 10.00 -11.99
C VAL A 165 0.79 10.23 -11.42
N GLN A 166 1.37 11.40 -11.68
CA GLN A 166 2.57 11.91 -11.01
C GLN A 166 2.22 13.15 -10.19
N LEU A 167 2.70 13.16 -8.94
CA LEU A 167 2.58 14.25 -7.97
C LEU A 167 3.99 14.59 -7.47
N GLU A 168 4.50 15.76 -7.80
CA GLU A 168 5.81 16.25 -7.32
C GLU A 168 5.57 17.48 -6.44
N ARG A 169 6.03 17.48 -5.16
CA ARG A 169 5.75 18.58 -4.22
C ARG A 169 4.25 18.94 -4.14
N CYS A 170 3.41 17.92 -3.90
CA CYS A 170 1.96 18.10 -3.85
C CYS A 170 1.36 17.54 -2.56
N GLY A 171 0.24 18.12 -2.14
CA GLY A 171 -0.60 17.64 -1.04
C GLY A 171 -2.02 17.29 -1.48
N GLY A 172 -2.90 17.02 -0.51
CA GLY A 172 -4.32 16.76 -0.73
C GLY A 172 -4.73 15.29 -0.57
N ARG A 173 -5.63 14.80 -1.44
CA ARG A 173 -6.17 13.43 -1.39
C ARG A 173 -6.54 12.84 -2.76
N ILE A 174 -6.16 11.59 -2.99
CA ILE A 174 -6.67 10.73 -4.07
C ILE A 174 -7.61 9.70 -3.43
N GLU A 175 -8.88 9.69 -3.84
CA GLU A 175 -9.92 8.86 -3.24
C GLU A 175 -10.77 8.11 -4.26
N ARG A 176 -11.25 6.92 -3.86
CA ARG A 176 -12.32 6.15 -4.55
C ARG A 176 -12.08 5.91 -6.05
N SER A 177 -10.83 6.01 -6.49
CA SER A 177 -10.46 6.05 -7.91
C SER A 177 -9.85 4.74 -8.36
N ARG A 178 -10.02 4.41 -9.64
CA ARG A 178 -9.56 3.17 -10.27
C ARG A 178 -8.49 3.48 -11.30
N ILE A 179 -7.26 3.08 -11.02
CA ILE A 179 -6.05 3.42 -11.78
C ILE A 179 -5.46 2.13 -12.37
N SER A 180 -5.20 2.12 -13.68
CA SER A 180 -4.97 0.86 -14.40
C SER A 180 -4.05 0.94 -15.61
N GLY A 181 -3.30 -0.15 -15.86
CA GLY A 181 -2.54 -0.33 -17.09
C GLY A 181 -1.49 0.77 -17.35
N ALA A 182 -0.88 1.30 -16.28
CA ALA A 182 0.23 2.23 -16.39
C ALA A 182 1.52 1.48 -16.79
N GLY A 183 2.30 2.01 -17.73
CA GLY A 183 3.57 1.42 -18.17
C GLY A 183 4.65 1.39 -17.08
N HIS A 184 4.67 2.37 -16.18
CA HIS A 184 5.42 2.32 -14.92
C HIS A 184 4.47 2.13 -13.73
N SER A 185 4.21 3.17 -12.94
CA SER A 185 3.41 3.05 -11.70
C SER A 185 2.01 3.66 -11.82
N GLY A 186 1.06 3.14 -11.04
CA GLY A 186 -0.28 3.72 -10.94
C GLY A 186 -0.25 5.14 -10.40
N ILE A 187 0.26 5.30 -9.17
CA ILE A 187 0.53 6.59 -8.55
C ILE A 187 2.03 6.69 -8.26
N TYR A 188 2.64 7.80 -8.66
CA TYR A 188 4.00 8.18 -8.25
C TYR A 188 3.96 9.55 -7.58
N ALA A 189 4.03 9.56 -6.25
CA ALA A 189 4.14 10.76 -5.44
C ALA A 189 5.59 10.93 -4.96
N VAL A 190 6.14 12.15 -5.08
CA VAL A 190 7.51 12.46 -4.68
C VAL A 190 7.63 13.83 -4.01
N GLU A 191 8.33 13.89 -2.88
CA GLU A 191 8.40 15.07 -1.99
C GLU A 191 7.02 15.56 -1.56
N SER A 192 6.13 14.66 -1.12
CA SER A 192 4.74 15.01 -0.80
C SER A 192 4.63 15.90 0.45
N ASP A 193 3.48 16.57 0.59
CA ASP A 193 3.05 17.22 1.82
C ASP A 193 1.76 16.57 2.34
N ALA A 194 1.91 15.59 3.23
CA ALA A 194 0.81 14.90 3.93
C ALA A 194 -0.30 14.34 3.00
N LEU A 195 0.08 13.75 1.87
CA LEU A 195 -0.86 13.26 0.85
C LEU A 195 -1.67 12.04 1.35
N SER A 196 -2.99 12.09 1.23
CA SER A 196 -3.86 10.94 1.52
C SER A 196 -4.20 10.16 0.25
N ILE A 197 -3.91 8.87 0.23
CA ILE A 197 -4.24 7.95 -0.87
C ILE A 197 -5.16 6.88 -0.26
N THR A 198 -6.47 7.07 -0.38
CA THR A 198 -7.46 6.30 0.39
C THR A 198 -8.53 5.63 -0.47
N GLY A 199 -8.73 4.32 -0.29
CA GLY A 199 -9.86 3.59 -0.90
C GLY A 199 -9.80 3.47 -2.43
N ASN A 200 -8.60 3.47 -3.03
CA ASN A 200 -8.40 3.37 -4.48
C ASN A 200 -8.14 1.94 -4.93
N GLU A 201 -8.27 1.69 -6.24
CA GLU A 201 -7.72 0.50 -6.90
C GLU A 201 -6.54 0.88 -7.80
N ALA A 202 -5.40 0.20 -7.67
CA ALA A 202 -4.22 0.37 -8.54
C ALA A 202 -3.78 -1.00 -9.08
N PHE A 203 -3.90 -1.24 -10.39
CA PHE A 203 -3.73 -2.60 -10.91
C PHE A 203 -3.28 -2.71 -12.37
N ASP A 204 -2.73 -3.87 -12.73
CA ASP A 204 -2.13 -4.14 -14.06
C ASP A 204 -1.01 -3.16 -14.45
N CYS A 205 -0.36 -2.50 -13.48
CA CYS A 205 0.74 -1.57 -13.69
C CYS A 205 2.07 -2.29 -13.98
N GLY A 206 2.96 -1.62 -14.71
CA GLY A 206 4.19 -2.20 -15.23
C GLY A 206 5.38 -2.29 -14.27
N ASN A 207 5.47 -1.39 -13.30
CA ASN A 207 6.60 -1.33 -12.35
C ASN A 207 6.21 -1.03 -10.89
N GLY A 208 4.99 -0.55 -10.62
CA GLY A 208 4.56 -0.29 -9.24
C GLY A 208 3.07 0.04 -9.09
N GLY A 209 2.52 -0.17 -7.90
CA GLY A 209 1.16 0.25 -7.56
C GLY A 209 1.10 1.72 -7.15
N ILE A 210 1.47 1.97 -5.88
CA ILE A 210 1.49 3.29 -5.24
C ILE A 210 2.89 3.54 -4.69
N LEU A 211 3.54 4.60 -5.14
CA LEU A 211 4.89 5.00 -4.72
C LEU A 211 4.80 6.33 -3.98
N VAL A 212 5.38 6.41 -2.78
CA VAL A 212 5.54 7.64 -1.99
C VAL A 212 7.03 7.79 -1.66
N HIS A 213 7.71 8.65 -2.41
CA HIS A 213 9.16 8.76 -2.41
C HIS A 213 9.63 10.15 -1.94
N ARG A 214 10.87 10.23 -1.49
CA ARG A 214 11.62 11.49 -1.39
C ARG A 214 13.01 11.37 -2.00
N TRP A 215 13.56 12.48 -2.45
CA TRP A 215 14.93 12.57 -2.93
C TRP A 215 15.92 12.45 -1.77
N LYS A 216 15.59 13.09 -0.64
CA LYS A 216 16.34 13.03 0.62
C LYS A 216 15.44 12.51 1.73
N LYS A 217 16.02 11.75 2.67
CA LYS A 217 15.34 11.26 3.87
C LYS A 217 14.78 12.44 4.68
N ALA A 218 13.46 12.48 4.81
CA ALA A 218 12.72 13.48 5.56
C ALA A 218 11.27 13.04 5.79
N THR A 219 10.59 13.72 6.71
CA THR A 219 9.16 13.59 6.97
C THR A 219 8.32 13.87 5.71
N ASP A 220 7.35 12.99 5.45
CA ASP A 220 6.39 13.11 4.34
C ASP A 220 4.93 13.14 4.83
N ASN A 221 4.63 12.49 5.96
CA ASN A 221 3.31 12.44 6.61
C ASN A 221 2.17 11.81 5.78
N SER A 222 2.45 11.23 4.60
CA SER A 222 1.42 10.65 3.74
C SER A 222 0.72 9.44 4.37
N VAL A 223 -0.53 9.21 3.97
CA VAL A 223 -1.37 8.11 4.44
C VAL A 223 -1.87 7.29 3.26
N VAL A 224 -1.51 6.00 3.21
CA VAL A 224 -1.93 5.03 2.20
C VAL A 224 -2.85 4.00 2.85
N ASN A 225 -4.17 4.26 2.81
CA ASN A 225 -5.14 3.51 3.61
C ASN A 225 -6.28 2.86 2.80
N GLY A 226 -6.59 1.59 3.09
CA GLY A 226 -7.79 0.92 2.57
C GLY A 226 -7.82 0.71 1.04
N ASN A 227 -6.68 0.77 0.36
CA ASN A 227 -6.57 0.60 -1.08
C ASN A 227 -6.52 -0.89 -1.48
N ARG A 228 -6.83 -1.17 -2.75
CA ARG A 228 -6.65 -2.49 -3.37
C ARG A 228 -5.62 -2.42 -4.48
N ILE A 229 -4.47 -3.10 -4.31
CA ILE A 229 -3.36 -3.09 -5.27
C ILE A 229 -3.14 -4.50 -5.81
N TYR A 230 -3.10 -4.71 -7.12
CA TYR A 230 -2.98 -6.06 -7.67
C TYR A 230 -2.38 -6.18 -9.08
N ARG A 231 -1.72 -7.32 -9.36
CA ARG A 231 -1.08 -7.63 -10.64
C ARG A 231 -0.07 -6.56 -11.06
N ILE A 232 0.88 -6.30 -10.16
CA ILE A 232 1.94 -5.32 -10.37
C ILE A 232 3.17 -6.03 -10.94
N ARG A 233 3.62 -5.61 -12.12
CA ARG A 233 4.79 -6.17 -12.81
C ARG A 233 6.08 -5.44 -12.41
N ALA A 234 7.21 -6.00 -12.82
CA ALA A 234 8.53 -5.38 -12.78
C ALA A 234 9.13 -5.40 -14.19
N ASN A 235 8.51 -4.66 -15.12
CA ASN A 235 8.91 -4.60 -16.53
C ASN A 235 10.36 -4.14 -16.70
N ASP A 236 10.82 -3.24 -15.83
CA ASP A 236 12.16 -2.65 -15.86
C ASP A 236 13.19 -3.51 -15.09
N GLY A 237 12.75 -4.66 -14.55
CA GLY A 237 13.60 -5.62 -13.83
C GLY A 237 14.14 -5.09 -12.49
N GLY A 238 15.32 -5.56 -12.10
CA GLY A 238 16.00 -5.20 -10.86
C GLY A 238 15.93 -6.29 -9.77
N THR A 239 16.25 -5.90 -8.54
CA THR A 239 16.34 -6.78 -7.36
C THR A 239 15.55 -6.23 -6.16
N GLY A 240 14.52 -5.43 -6.43
CA GLY A 240 13.63 -4.85 -5.40
C GLY A 240 13.13 -3.43 -5.68
N GLN A 241 13.66 -2.74 -6.69
CA GLN A 241 13.28 -1.36 -7.03
C GLN A 241 11.89 -1.28 -7.69
N ASN A 242 11.57 -2.26 -8.52
CA ASN A 242 10.32 -2.39 -9.28
C ASN A 242 9.52 -3.62 -8.82
N GLY A 243 8.25 -3.71 -9.20
CA GLY A 243 7.38 -4.83 -8.83
C GLY A 243 6.65 -4.67 -7.51
N ASN A 244 6.73 -3.50 -6.88
CA ASN A 244 6.22 -3.25 -5.54
C ASN A 244 4.77 -2.76 -5.54
N GLY A 245 3.93 -3.37 -4.70
CA GLY A 245 2.53 -2.95 -4.52
C GLY A 245 2.45 -1.53 -3.95
N ILE A 246 3.05 -1.33 -2.77
CA ILE A 246 3.31 -0.04 -2.16
C ILE A 246 4.82 0.09 -1.94
N ASN A 247 5.41 1.22 -2.33
CA ASN A 247 6.83 1.51 -2.10
C ASN A 247 6.99 2.87 -1.41
N ILE A 248 7.58 2.85 -0.22
CA ILE A 248 7.91 4.02 0.58
C ILE A 248 9.43 4.17 0.58
N PHE A 249 9.95 5.26 0.00
CA PHE A 249 11.38 5.47 -0.18
C PHE A 249 11.79 6.81 0.41
N ARG A 250 12.58 6.78 1.50
CA ARG A 250 13.09 7.99 2.20
C ARG A 250 11.98 8.94 2.74
N ALA A 251 10.74 8.45 2.80
CA ALA A 251 9.56 9.18 3.23
C ALA A 251 9.18 8.76 4.65
N ASP A 252 9.45 9.64 5.62
CA ASP A 252 9.29 9.34 7.04
C ASP A 252 7.88 9.71 7.56
N ASN A 253 7.47 9.08 8.66
CA ASN A 253 6.15 9.21 9.29
C ASN A 253 4.97 8.87 8.35
N VAL A 254 5.16 7.90 7.46
CA VAL A 254 4.12 7.41 6.55
C VAL A 254 3.30 6.30 7.20
N MET A 255 1.98 6.33 7.00
CA MET A 255 1.07 5.27 7.44
C MET A 255 0.57 4.43 6.25
N VAL A 256 0.82 3.12 6.28
CA VAL A 256 0.35 2.13 5.30
C VAL A 256 -0.59 1.15 5.99
N ALA A 257 -1.91 1.41 5.89
CA ALA A 257 -2.91 0.75 6.71
C ALA A 257 -4.05 0.07 5.92
N ASN A 258 -4.51 -1.08 6.40
CA ASN A 258 -5.75 -1.74 5.93
C ASN A 258 -5.83 -2.03 4.41
N ASN A 259 -4.70 -2.08 3.69
CA ASN A 259 -4.69 -2.29 2.24
C ASN A 259 -4.81 -3.80 1.90
N HIS A 260 -5.42 -4.11 0.76
CA HIS A 260 -5.42 -5.46 0.19
C HIS A 260 -4.50 -5.49 -1.03
N ILE A 261 -3.38 -6.18 -0.92
CA ILE A 261 -2.29 -6.17 -1.90
C ILE A 261 -2.05 -7.60 -2.38
N SER A 262 -2.06 -7.82 -3.69
CA SER A 262 -1.86 -9.17 -4.22
C SER A 262 -1.11 -9.23 -5.55
N ASP A 263 -0.50 -10.38 -5.85
CA ASP A 263 0.08 -10.66 -7.17
C ASP A 263 1.10 -9.58 -7.62
N CYS A 264 1.99 -9.19 -6.71
CA CYS A 264 3.07 -8.23 -6.96
C CYS A 264 4.34 -9.01 -7.34
N ALA A 265 5.03 -8.61 -8.42
CA ALA A 265 6.20 -9.30 -8.94
C ALA A 265 7.37 -9.37 -7.94
N PHE A 266 7.47 -8.37 -7.06
CA PHE A 266 8.43 -8.32 -5.95
C PHE A 266 7.67 -8.22 -4.62
N THR A 267 7.73 -7.07 -3.95
CA THR A 267 7.26 -6.92 -2.57
C THR A 267 5.84 -6.32 -2.50
N ALA A 268 5.01 -6.73 -1.54
CA ALA A 268 3.68 -6.10 -1.38
C ALA A 268 3.79 -4.71 -0.75
N ILE A 269 4.57 -4.56 0.33
CA ILE A 269 4.87 -3.26 0.97
C ILE A 269 6.38 -3.16 1.23
N ARG A 270 7.07 -2.27 0.53
CA ARG A 270 8.50 -1.98 0.73
C ARG A 270 8.67 -0.62 1.39
N ALA A 271 9.54 -0.55 2.40
CA ALA A 271 9.86 0.63 3.17
C ALA A 271 11.38 0.78 3.30
N ASN A 272 11.96 1.62 2.46
CA ASN A 272 13.40 1.79 2.29
C ASN A 272 13.83 3.15 2.88
N SER A 273 14.66 3.10 3.92
CA SER A 273 15.11 4.26 4.72
C SER A 273 13.97 5.15 5.23
N ALA A 274 12.81 4.57 5.54
CA ALA A 274 11.58 5.25 5.98
C ALA A 274 11.39 5.12 7.49
N SER A 275 11.65 6.19 8.24
CA SER A 275 11.49 6.27 9.71
C SER A 275 10.05 6.51 10.14
N ASP A 276 9.76 6.20 11.40
CA ASP A 276 8.46 6.37 12.06
C ASP A 276 7.28 5.73 11.29
N ILE A 277 7.58 4.68 10.50
CA ILE A 277 6.61 4.09 9.57
C ILE A 277 5.67 3.11 10.28
N GLN A 278 4.39 3.16 9.92
CA GLN A 278 3.36 2.24 10.43
C GLN A 278 2.79 1.40 9.29
N ILE A 279 3.00 0.09 9.33
CA ILE A 279 2.49 -0.90 8.38
C ILE A 279 1.53 -1.82 9.12
N THR A 280 0.22 -1.53 9.07
CA THR A 280 -0.75 -2.21 9.94
C THR A 280 -2.03 -2.70 9.26
N GLY A 281 -2.51 -3.89 9.64
CA GLY A 281 -3.79 -4.43 9.18
C GLY A 281 -3.87 -4.78 7.69
N ASN A 282 -2.73 -4.85 6.98
CA ASN A 282 -2.71 -5.12 5.53
C ASN A 282 -2.84 -6.61 5.24
N GLN A 283 -3.47 -6.95 4.10
CA GLN A 283 -3.48 -8.30 3.54
C GLN A 283 -2.52 -8.35 2.35
N CYS A 284 -1.44 -9.12 2.48
CA CYS A 284 -0.41 -9.26 1.45
C CYS A 284 -0.42 -10.70 0.92
N GLN A 285 -0.82 -10.89 -0.34
CA GLN A 285 -1.01 -12.21 -0.94
C GLN A 285 -0.14 -12.42 -2.18
N ARG A 286 0.54 -13.56 -2.28
CA ARG A 286 1.26 -13.98 -3.51
C ARG A 286 2.27 -12.93 -4.00
N SER A 287 3.07 -12.39 -3.08
CA SER A 287 4.23 -11.55 -3.40
C SER A 287 5.36 -12.41 -3.98
N GLY A 288 5.97 -11.99 -5.08
CA GLY A 288 7.07 -12.73 -5.71
C GLY A 288 8.37 -12.72 -4.90
N GLU A 289 8.55 -11.73 -4.02
CA GLU A 289 9.71 -11.56 -3.12
C GLU A 289 9.24 -11.60 -1.66
N THR A 290 9.57 -10.59 -0.86
CA THR A 290 9.15 -10.43 0.54
C THR A 290 7.74 -9.83 0.59
N ALA A 291 6.88 -10.22 1.53
CA ALA A 291 5.56 -9.58 1.62
C ALA A 291 5.66 -8.16 2.18
N ILE A 292 6.36 -8.00 3.32
CA ILE A 292 6.60 -6.70 3.95
C ILE A 292 8.09 -6.58 4.24
N TYR A 293 8.74 -5.56 3.66
CA TYR A 293 10.18 -5.38 3.77
C TYR A 293 10.49 -3.96 4.28
N VAL A 294 11.08 -3.86 5.48
CA VAL A 294 11.59 -2.63 6.08
C VAL A 294 13.12 -2.72 6.14
N GLU A 295 13.81 -1.76 5.53
CA GLU A 295 15.25 -1.88 5.22
C GLU A 295 15.97 -0.53 5.15
N PHE A 296 17.30 -0.61 5.19
CA PHE A 296 18.27 0.49 5.16
C PHE A 296 18.15 1.47 6.34
N GLU A 297 18.34 2.77 6.12
CA GLU A 297 18.52 3.82 7.13
C GLU A 297 17.17 4.23 7.78
N PHE A 298 16.42 3.27 8.32
CA PHE A 298 15.17 3.52 9.04
C PHE A 298 15.39 3.53 10.56
N GLU A 299 14.58 4.34 11.25
CA GLU A 299 14.50 4.36 12.71
C GLU A 299 13.04 4.46 13.10
N GLY A 300 12.54 3.52 13.92
CA GLY A 300 11.12 3.47 14.27
C GLY A 300 10.29 2.82 13.17
N ALA A 301 9.90 1.56 13.37
CA ALA A 301 8.98 0.87 12.47
C ALA A 301 7.98 0.01 13.25
N ILE A 302 6.69 0.11 12.92
CA ILE A 302 5.63 -0.73 13.47
C ILE A 302 5.05 -1.58 12.34
N VAL A 303 5.23 -2.90 12.42
CA VAL A 303 4.65 -3.88 11.49
C VAL A 303 3.68 -4.76 12.27
N SER A 304 2.38 -4.44 12.25
CA SER A 304 1.42 -5.06 13.16
C SER A 304 0.13 -5.56 12.51
N ASN A 305 -0.38 -6.70 12.99
CA ASN A 305 -1.69 -7.26 12.60
C ASN A 305 -1.85 -7.50 11.08
N ASN A 306 -0.74 -7.70 10.34
CA ASN A 306 -0.80 -7.97 8.90
C ASN A 306 -1.00 -9.48 8.64
N MET A 307 -1.66 -9.79 7.52
CA MET A 307 -1.89 -11.15 7.03
C MET A 307 -1.05 -11.38 5.77
N VAL A 308 -0.09 -12.30 5.83
CA VAL A 308 0.79 -12.68 4.73
C VAL A 308 0.49 -14.12 4.29
N ASP A 309 0.22 -14.32 3.00
CA ASP A 309 -0.13 -15.63 2.44
C ASP A 309 0.49 -15.84 1.05
N GLY A 310 1.38 -16.82 0.89
CA GLY A 310 1.92 -17.21 -0.43
C GLY A 310 3.10 -16.39 -0.96
N ALA A 311 3.85 -15.69 -0.10
CA ALA A 311 5.05 -14.93 -0.49
C ALA A 311 6.33 -15.79 -0.52
N ALA A 312 7.43 -15.29 -1.09
CA ALA A 312 8.72 -15.99 -1.01
C ALA A 312 9.39 -15.79 0.37
N ASN A 313 9.35 -14.57 0.90
CA ASN A 313 9.65 -14.27 2.31
C ASN A 313 8.44 -13.57 2.95
N GLY A 314 8.25 -13.73 4.26
CA GLY A 314 7.14 -13.11 4.98
C GLY A 314 7.41 -11.64 5.30
N ILE A 315 7.92 -11.39 6.51
CA ILE A 315 8.29 -10.04 6.97
C ILE A 315 9.81 -9.99 7.12
N SER A 316 10.44 -8.91 6.65
CA SER A 316 11.88 -8.68 6.81
C SER A 316 12.13 -7.30 7.40
N ILE A 317 12.85 -7.25 8.53
CA ILE A 317 13.43 -6.05 9.14
C ILE A 317 14.95 -6.21 9.07
N ALA A 318 15.61 -5.48 8.17
CA ALA A 318 17.01 -5.77 7.81
C ALA A 318 17.87 -4.51 7.55
N ASN A 319 19.15 -4.75 7.27
CA ASN A 319 20.18 -3.77 6.97
C ASN A 319 20.52 -2.87 8.16
N PHE A 320 20.71 -3.49 9.33
CA PHE A 320 21.30 -2.79 10.47
C PHE A 320 22.74 -2.32 10.19
N ASP A 321 23.45 -2.93 9.23
CA ASP A 321 24.73 -2.42 8.71
C ASP A 321 24.62 -1.00 8.11
N GLN A 322 23.42 -0.63 7.63
CA GLN A 322 23.04 0.70 7.15
C GLN A 322 22.25 1.50 8.22
N GLY A 323 22.28 1.08 9.48
CA GLY A 323 21.69 1.80 10.61
C GLY A 323 20.24 1.46 10.95
N GLY A 324 19.58 0.59 10.18
CA GLY A 324 18.17 0.18 10.36
C GLY A 324 17.90 -0.44 11.74
N ARG A 325 16.96 0.13 12.51
CA ARG A 325 16.70 -0.27 13.91
C ARG A 325 15.37 0.24 14.49
N LEU A 326 15.08 -0.19 15.72
CA LEU A 326 13.92 0.22 16.53
C LEU A 326 12.60 -0.21 15.89
N ALA A 327 12.36 -1.51 15.81
CA ALA A 327 11.16 -2.07 15.18
C ALA A 327 10.27 -2.88 16.15
N SER A 328 8.98 -2.94 15.83
CA SER A 328 7.99 -3.77 16.51
C SER A 328 7.19 -4.57 15.49
N VAL A 329 7.42 -5.89 15.46
CA VAL A 329 6.75 -6.85 14.59
C VAL A 329 5.77 -7.67 15.42
N THR A 330 4.49 -7.30 15.41
CA THR A 330 3.52 -7.79 16.40
C THR A 330 2.18 -8.27 15.85
N GLY A 331 1.69 -9.42 16.34
CA GLY A 331 0.35 -9.93 15.99
C GLY A 331 0.14 -10.29 14.51
N ASN A 332 1.22 -10.43 13.72
CA ASN A 332 1.11 -10.77 12.30
C ASN A 332 0.87 -12.28 12.11
N VAL A 333 0.21 -12.64 11.02
CA VAL A 333 0.05 -14.04 10.58
C VAL A 333 0.78 -14.20 9.25
N VAL A 334 1.73 -15.14 9.18
CA VAL A 334 2.56 -15.42 8.01
C VAL A 334 2.43 -16.89 7.64
N ARG A 335 2.01 -17.19 6.40
CA ARG A 335 1.86 -18.59 5.98
C ARG A 335 2.10 -18.90 4.51
N ASN A 336 2.23 -20.20 4.23
CA ASN A 336 2.30 -20.79 2.90
C ASN A 336 3.44 -20.22 2.03
N LEU A 337 4.61 -20.00 2.62
CA LEU A 337 5.72 -19.38 1.91
C LEU A 337 6.39 -20.33 0.90
N THR A 338 7.14 -19.78 -0.04
CA THR A 338 7.84 -20.54 -1.10
C THR A 338 9.35 -20.29 -1.12
N LEU A 339 10.13 -21.28 -1.55
CA LEU A 339 11.57 -21.11 -1.82
C LEU A 339 11.85 -20.40 -3.15
N LYS A 340 10.82 -20.21 -4.00
CA LYS A 340 10.93 -19.59 -5.32
C LYS A 340 10.67 -18.09 -5.24
N GLY A 341 11.71 -17.28 -5.45
CA GLY A 341 11.59 -15.84 -5.68
C GLY A 341 11.83 -15.41 -7.13
N PRO A 342 12.05 -14.11 -7.40
CA PRO A 342 12.18 -13.56 -8.76
C PRO A 342 13.62 -13.59 -9.30
N TYR A 343 14.61 -13.84 -8.45
CA TYR A 343 16.06 -13.83 -8.71
C TYR A 343 16.78 -14.78 -7.74
N GLU A 344 18.08 -14.99 -7.88
CA GLU A 344 18.88 -15.71 -6.88
C GLU A 344 19.21 -14.81 -5.69
N HIS A 345 18.69 -15.15 -4.51
CA HIS A 345 18.86 -14.35 -3.29
C HIS A 345 20.00 -14.92 -2.44
N GLU A 346 20.93 -14.06 -1.99
CA GLU A 346 22.16 -14.44 -1.25
C GLU A 346 21.86 -15.32 -0.02
N VAL A 347 20.93 -14.88 0.84
CA VAL A 347 20.45 -15.64 2.01
C VAL A 347 19.46 -16.76 1.64
N GLY A 348 18.91 -16.70 0.42
CA GLY A 348 17.77 -17.49 -0.06
C GLY A 348 16.40 -17.08 0.50
N PHE A 349 15.34 -17.63 -0.10
CA PHE A 349 13.94 -17.40 0.30
C PHE A 349 13.38 -18.48 1.24
N GLY A 350 12.16 -18.28 1.73
CA GLY A 350 11.41 -19.22 2.56
C GLY A 350 11.39 -18.86 4.05
N ILE A 351 11.71 -17.61 4.41
CA ILE A 351 11.82 -17.14 5.80
C ILE A 351 10.51 -16.50 6.24
N GLY A 352 9.97 -16.93 7.40
CA GLY A 352 8.74 -16.39 7.97
C GLY A 352 8.89 -14.94 8.44
N ILE A 353 9.72 -14.71 9.45
CA ILE A 353 10.09 -13.35 9.90
C ILE A 353 11.62 -13.27 10.03
N ALA A 354 12.25 -12.36 9.28
CA ALA A 354 13.63 -11.95 9.48
C ALA A 354 13.68 -10.65 10.30
N ALA A 355 14.55 -10.58 11.31
CA ALA A 355 14.71 -9.39 12.13
C ALA A 355 16.18 -9.12 12.52
N GLU A 356 16.57 -7.85 12.44
CA GLU A 356 17.84 -7.31 12.92
C GLU A 356 17.61 -6.25 14.03
N ALA A 357 18.59 -5.38 14.28
CA ALA A 357 18.79 -4.65 15.53
C ALA A 357 17.58 -3.95 16.18
N ASP A 358 17.54 -4.03 17.51
CA ASP A 358 16.58 -3.38 18.41
C ASP A 358 15.12 -3.66 18.03
N THR A 359 14.80 -4.94 17.78
CA THR A 359 13.48 -5.38 17.32
C THR A 359 12.74 -6.24 18.34
N LEU A 360 11.49 -5.88 18.62
CA LEU A 360 10.51 -6.73 19.29
C LEU A 360 9.76 -7.58 18.26
N VAL A 361 9.78 -8.90 18.41
CA VAL A 361 8.99 -9.85 17.60
C VAL A 361 8.04 -10.60 18.56
N SER A 362 6.77 -10.19 18.61
CA SER A 362 5.85 -10.70 19.65
C SER A 362 4.45 -11.07 19.15
N GLY A 363 3.94 -12.21 19.61
CA GLY A 363 2.57 -12.65 19.33
C GLY A 363 2.27 -12.98 17.86
N ASN A 364 3.29 -13.24 17.04
CA ASN A 364 3.11 -13.59 15.63
C ASN A 364 2.82 -15.09 15.46
N ILE A 365 2.10 -15.45 14.40
CA ILE A 365 1.82 -16.84 14.02
C ILE A 365 2.47 -17.11 12.66
N ILE A 366 3.33 -18.13 12.58
CA ILE A 366 4.04 -18.52 11.37
C ILE A 366 3.73 -20.00 11.07
N GLU A 367 3.20 -20.31 9.89
CA GLU A 367 2.93 -21.68 9.46
C GLU A 367 3.40 -21.96 8.03
N GLY A 368 4.27 -22.95 7.84
CA GLY A 368 4.73 -23.34 6.50
C GLY A 368 5.76 -22.36 5.91
N ALA A 369 6.78 -22.02 6.70
CA ALA A 369 7.97 -21.32 6.22
C ALA A 369 9.01 -22.38 5.77
N PRO A 370 9.30 -22.54 4.46
CA PRO A 370 10.02 -23.70 3.95
C PRO A 370 11.54 -23.64 4.13
N ARG A 371 12.10 -22.53 4.64
CA ARG A 371 13.50 -22.44 5.10
C ARG A 371 13.54 -22.39 6.63
N TRP A 372 13.18 -21.24 7.19
CA TRP A 372 13.23 -20.96 8.63
C TRP A 372 11.95 -20.24 9.06
N GLY A 373 11.38 -20.61 10.21
CA GLY A 373 10.26 -19.88 10.80
C GLY A 373 10.66 -18.43 11.10
N MET A 374 11.82 -18.24 11.73
CA MET A 374 12.44 -16.95 11.96
C MET A 374 13.94 -16.96 11.65
N GLN A 375 14.45 -15.84 11.15
CA GLN A 375 15.88 -15.50 11.12
C GLN A 375 16.13 -14.34 12.09
N LEU A 376 17.02 -14.54 13.05
CA LEU A 376 17.32 -13.55 14.09
C LEU A 376 18.78 -13.10 13.94
N GLY A 377 18.97 -11.95 13.31
CA GLY A 377 20.26 -11.40 12.87
C GLY A 377 20.90 -12.15 11.70
N TRP A 378 21.82 -11.46 11.00
CA TRP A 378 22.70 -12.05 9.99
C TRP A 378 24.16 -11.72 10.34
N GLY A 379 25.03 -12.72 10.48
CA GLY A 379 26.42 -12.49 10.91
C GLY A 379 26.49 -11.63 12.19
N PRO A 380 27.23 -10.50 12.21
CA PRO A 380 27.32 -9.64 13.38
C PRO A 380 26.06 -8.78 13.65
N TYR A 381 25.07 -8.76 12.76
CA TYR A 381 23.94 -7.81 12.80
C TYR A 381 22.77 -8.23 13.72
N LEU A 382 23.00 -9.22 14.60
CA LEU A 382 22.11 -9.46 15.75
C LEU A 382 22.38 -8.42 16.84
N ARG A 383 21.36 -7.67 17.30
CA ARG A 383 21.49 -6.77 18.46
C ARG A 383 20.15 -6.53 19.15
N ASN A 384 20.07 -6.74 20.45
CA ASN A 384 18.91 -6.36 21.29
C ASN A 384 17.55 -6.88 20.79
N LEU A 385 17.47 -8.13 20.34
CA LEU A 385 16.19 -8.73 19.92
C LEU A 385 15.41 -9.29 21.11
N VAL A 386 14.10 -9.08 21.13
CA VAL A 386 13.16 -9.74 22.05
C VAL A 386 12.12 -10.50 21.24
N VAL A 387 12.13 -11.83 21.36
CA VAL A 387 11.31 -12.74 20.55
C VAL A 387 10.45 -13.58 21.49
N THR A 388 9.17 -13.22 21.63
CA THR A 388 8.32 -13.81 22.68
C THR A 388 6.86 -14.04 22.31
N GLY A 389 6.26 -15.09 22.85
CA GLY A 389 4.83 -15.40 22.65
C GLY A 389 4.44 -15.74 21.20
N ASN A 390 5.40 -16.06 20.33
CA ASN A 390 5.14 -16.41 18.94
C ASN A 390 4.79 -17.91 18.80
N VAL A 391 4.04 -18.26 17.76
CA VAL A 391 3.70 -19.64 17.41
C VAL A 391 4.31 -19.95 16.04
N ILE A 392 5.29 -20.86 15.99
CA ILE A 392 5.98 -21.28 14.77
C ILE A 392 5.64 -22.74 14.48
N ARG A 393 5.14 -23.02 13.27
CA ARG A 393 4.56 -24.31 12.89
C ARG A 393 5.09 -24.74 11.52
N LYS A 394 5.37 -26.03 11.33
CA LYS A 394 5.68 -26.63 10.01
C LYS A 394 6.80 -25.87 9.27
N ALA A 395 7.90 -25.63 9.95
CA ALA A 395 9.10 -25.03 9.37
C ALA A 395 10.28 -25.98 9.64
N PRO A 396 11.22 -26.22 8.70
CA PRO A 396 12.33 -27.15 8.93
C PRO A 396 13.12 -26.82 10.20
N ILE A 397 13.29 -25.53 10.50
CA ILE A 397 13.87 -25.00 11.73
C ILE A 397 12.95 -23.88 12.23
N GLY A 398 12.70 -23.83 13.54
CA GLY A 398 11.89 -22.79 14.18
C GLY A 398 12.54 -21.40 14.08
N CYS A 399 13.66 -21.21 14.77
CA CYS A 399 14.48 -20.00 14.75
C CYS A 399 15.93 -20.33 14.40
N ALA A 400 16.43 -19.72 13.32
CA ALA A 400 17.87 -19.61 13.07
C ALA A 400 18.35 -18.29 13.71
N VAL A 401 19.14 -18.38 14.80
CA VAL A 401 19.69 -17.21 15.50
C VAL A 401 21.18 -17.09 15.25
N SER A 402 21.66 -15.89 14.92
CA SER A 402 23.08 -15.67 14.72
C SER A 402 23.87 -15.83 16.02
N VAL A 403 24.95 -16.60 15.95
CA VAL A 403 25.97 -16.74 17.00
C VAL A 403 27.37 -16.42 16.47
N ALA A 404 27.44 -15.77 15.30
CA ALA A 404 28.68 -15.35 14.68
C ALA A 404 29.45 -14.35 15.55
N LYS A 405 30.76 -14.23 15.30
CA LYS A 405 31.62 -13.28 16.01
C LYS A 405 31.08 -11.84 15.82
N GLY A 406 30.77 -11.17 16.93
CA GLY A 406 30.21 -9.82 16.94
C GLY A 406 28.68 -9.77 17.08
N ALA A 407 27.98 -10.90 16.99
CA ALA A 407 26.55 -10.97 17.30
C ALA A 407 26.27 -10.56 18.75
N GLY A 408 25.37 -9.60 18.93
CA GLY A 408 24.90 -9.09 20.21
C GLY A 408 23.76 -9.89 20.82
N THR A 409 23.05 -9.27 21.76
CA THR A 409 22.08 -9.95 22.64
C THR A 409 20.76 -10.31 21.97
N ALA A 410 20.21 -11.48 22.30
CA ALA A 410 18.81 -11.80 22.03
C ALA A 410 18.14 -12.59 23.16
N VAL A 411 16.85 -12.33 23.37
CA VAL A 411 15.98 -13.01 24.33
C VAL A 411 14.89 -13.73 23.55
N ILE A 412 14.88 -15.07 23.58
CA ILE A 412 13.96 -15.93 22.84
C ILE A 412 13.18 -16.78 23.85
N THR A 413 12.01 -16.31 24.28
CA THR A 413 11.28 -16.94 25.40
C THR A 413 9.79 -17.07 25.17
N ASP A 414 9.18 -18.07 25.80
CA ASP A 414 7.72 -18.25 25.84
C ASP A 414 7.08 -18.44 24.44
N ASN A 415 7.86 -18.89 23.45
CA ASN A 415 7.37 -19.23 22.11
C ASN A 415 6.93 -20.70 22.03
N VAL A 416 6.05 -21.01 21.09
CA VAL A 416 5.58 -22.38 20.81
C VAL A 416 6.07 -22.83 19.44
N PHE A 417 6.89 -23.88 19.42
CA PHE A 417 7.41 -24.52 18.21
C PHE A 417 6.72 -25.87 18.01
N GLN A 418 6.13 -26.08 16.83
CA GLN A 418 5.48 -27.33 16.48
C GLN A 418 5.91 -27.81 15.09
N GLU A 419 6.15 -29.12 14.94
CA GLU A 419 6.53 -29.72 13.65
C GLU A 419 7.80 -29.05 13.06
N THR A 420 8.82 -28.84 13.90
CA THR A 420 10.13 -28.26 13.53
C THR A 420 11.27 -29.30 13.57
N PRO A 421 11.36 -30.23 12.60
CA PRO A 421 12.17 -31.45 12.70
C PRO A 421 13.68 -31.23 12.75
N GLY A 422 14.19 -30.08 12.28
CA GLY A 422 15.60 -29.72 12.37
C GLY A 422 16.01 -29.09 13.71
N GLY A 423 15.04 -28.63 14.51
CA GLY A 423 15.21 -27.94 15.79
C GLY A 423 14.31 -26.70 15.94
N ALA A 424 13.96 -26.37 17.18
CA ALA A 424 13.20 -25.21 17.57
C ALA A 424 14.05 -23.94 17.57
N VAL A 425 15.20 -23.92 18.27
CA VAL A 425 16.13 -22.77 18.28
C VAL A 425 17.56 -23.25 18.04
N LEU A 426 18.19 -22.77 16.97
CA LEU A 426 19.52 -23.21 16.53
C LEU A 426 20.43 -22.01 16.24
N GLY A 427 21.69 -22.12 16.66
CA GLY A 427 22.74 -21.14 16.42
C GLY A 427 23.40 -21.30 15.04
N PHE A 428 23.52 -20.19 14.32
CA PHE A 428 24.08 -20.09 12.98
C PHE A 428 25.26 -19.10 12.89
N GLU A 429 26.24 -19.44 12.04
CA GLU A 429 27.26 -18.53 11.51
C GLU A 429 26.90 -18.25 10.05
N TRP A 430 26.22 -17.14 9.78
CA TRP A 430 25.57 -16.88 8.47
C TRP A 430 24.59 -18.01 8.10
N ASP A 431 24.82 -18.74 7.02
CA ASP A 431 23.99 -19.88 6.58
C ASP A 431 24.38 -21.21 7.25
N LYS A 432 25.53 -21.27 7.92
CA LYS A 432 26.09 -22.48 8.52
C LYS A 432 25.55 -22.73 9.93
N LYS A 433 24.83 -23.84 10.13
CA LYS A 433 24.43 -24.30 11.46
C LYS A 433 25.66 -24.70 12.29
N VAL A 434 25.78 -24.18 13.51
CA VAL A 434 26.90 -24.45 14.44
C VAL A 434 26.49 -24.87 15.85
N SER A 435 25.20 -25.14 16.09
CA SER A 435 24.74 -25.77 17.34
C SER A 435 23.73 -26.90 17.13
N GLY A 436 23.52 -27.69 18.18
CA GLY A 436 22.28 -28.44 18.37
C GLY A 436 21.18 -27.53 18.94
N GLU A 437 20.10 -28.14 19.43
CA GLU A 437 18.97 -27.47 20.06
C GLU A 437 19.40 -26.59 21.25
N LEU A 438 18.94 -25.33 21.27
CA LEU A 438 19.21 -24.36 22.33
C LEU A 438 18.04 -24.18 23.29
N ALA A 439 16.80 -24.47 22.88
CA ALA A 439 15.62 -24.30 23.74
C ALA A 439 15.41 -25.42 24.76
N ALA A 440 16.11 -26.55 24.64
CA ALA A 440 15.98 -27.69 25.54
C ALA A 440 16.82 -27.60 26.83
N THR A 441 17.92 -26.85 26.83
CA THR A 441 18.92 -26.92 27.91
C THR A 441 18.74 -25.90 29.03
N GLY A 442 17.88 -24.88 28.87
CA GLY A 442 17.65 -23.80 29.84
C GLY A 442 18.85 -22.86 30.11
N SER A 443 20.04 -23.26 29.65
CA SER A 443 21.27 -22.49 29.61
C SER A 443 21.86 -22.63 28.21
N SER A 444 22.10 -21.49 27.56
CA SER A 444 22.77 -21.41 26.27
C SER A 444 24.28 -21.38 26.47
N ARG A 445 25.04 -22.12 25.64
CA ARG A 445 26.51 -21.99 25.59
C ARG A 445 26.99 -20.63 25.06
N PHE A 446 26.07 -19.85 24.48
CA PHE A 446 26.30 -18.52 23.95
C PHE A 446 25.76 -17.50 24.96
N ALA A 447 26.67 -16.81 25.66
CA ALA A 447 26.33 -15.92 26.78
C ALA A 447 25.46 -14.72 26.39
N GLN A 448 25.42 -14.35 25.11
CA GLN A 448 24.56 -13.30 24.56
C GLN A 448 23.12 -13.75 24.29
N LEU A 449 22.81 -15.05 24.42
CA LEU A 449 21.47 -15.59 24.15
C LEU A 449 20.78 -16.08 25.43
N THR A 450 19.60 -15.53 25.72
CA THR A 450 18.66 -16.08 26.69
C THR A 450 17.61 -16.90 25.94
N VAL A 451 17.61 -18.22 26.12
CA VAL A 451 16.66 -19.12 25.45
C VAL A 451 16.00 -20.02 26.50
N GLU A 452 14.77 -19.70 26.88
CA GLU A 452 14.07 -20.33 28.01
C GLU A 452 12.55 -20.33 27.85
N ARG A 453 11.84 -21.18 28.60
CA ARG A 453 10.36 -21.30 28.64
C ARG A 453 9.65 -21.57 27.30
N ASN A 454 10.39 -21.78 26.21
CA ASN A 454 9.84 -22.18 24.93
C ASN A 454 9.24 -23.60 25.01
N ARG A 455 8.14 -23.85 24.30
CA ARG A 455 7.49 -25.16 24.17
C ARG A 455 7.84 -25.77 22.81
N ILE A 456 8.16 -27.06 22.80
CA ILE A 456 8.45 -27.84 21.60
C ILE A 456 7.51 -29.05 21.60
N SER A 457 6.86 -29.34 20.46
CA SER A 457 5.91 -30.46 20.29
C SER A 457 5.90 -31.05 18.89
#